data_AF-A0A933AKT5-F1
#
_entry.id   AF-A0A933AKT5-F1
#
_cell.length_a   1.000
_cell.length_b   1.000
_cell.length_c   1.000
_cell.angle_alpha   90.00
_cell.angle_beta   90.00
_cell.angle_gamma   90.00
#
_symmetry.space_group_name_H-M   'P 1'
#
loop_
_entity.id
_entity.type
_entity.pdbx_description
1 polymer ?
#
loop_
_entity_poly.entity_id
_entity_poly.type
_entity_poly.pdbx_seq_one_letter_code
_entity_poly.pdbx_strand_id
1 'polypeptide(L)' 'MNIIVELKTDDGKPLGVMTAAPKDFKTGSKGFYANGKLELDGKRYQVQIQLVEIGSKPAAEGK' A
#
# COMPACT_ATOMS: atom_id res chain seq x y z
N MET A 1 7.61 -4.47 10.89
CA MET A 1 7.47 -5.49 9.82
C MET A 1 7.19 -4.76 8.53
N ASN A 2 7.81 -5.13 7.41
CA ASN A 2 7.46 -4.58 6.09
C ASN A 2 6.68 -5.62 5.30
N ILE A 3 5.82 -5.19 4.38
CA ILE A 3 5.12 -6.08 3.45
C ILE A 3 5.77 -5.95 2.08
N ILE A 4 6.14 -7.09 1.49
CA ILE A 4 6.55 -7.15 0.09
C ILE A 4 5.29 -7.29 -0.76
N VAL A 5 5.15 -6.41 -1.74
CA VAL A 5 4.02 -6.39 -2.68
C VAL A 5 4.56 -6.66 -4.07
N GLU A 6 4.13 -7.76 -4.66
CA GLU A 6 4.40 -8.07 -6.05
C GLU A 6 3.21 -7.63 -6.90
N LEU A 7 3.45 -6.73 -7.86
CA LEU A 7 2.50 -6.40 -8.90
C LEU A 7 2.70 -7.37 -10.05
N LYS A 8 1.63 -8.05 -10.44
CA LYS A 8 1.59 -8.99 -11.54
C LYS A 8 0.38 -8.68 -12.41
N THR A 9 0.48 -8.98 -13.70
CA THR A 9 -0.69 -9.08 -14.57
C THR A 9 -1.57 -10.26 -14.17
N ASP A 10 -2.77 -10.34 -14.73
CA ASP A 10 -3.75 -11.40 -14.50
C ASP A 10 -3.28 -12.79 -14.99
N ASP A 11 -2.41 -12.83 -16.01
CA ASP A 11 -1.70 -14.04 -16.45
C ASP A 11 -0.47 -14.38 -15.59
N GLY A 12 -0.19 -13.59 -14.53
CA GLY A 12 0.87 -13.85 -13.56
C GLY A 12 2.24 -13.29 -13.92
N LYS A 13 2.39 -12.57 -15.04
CA LYS A 13 3.66 -11.94 -15.42
C LYS A 13 4.03 -10.83 -14.42
N PRO A 14 5.26 -10.82 -13.87
CA PRO A 14 5.67 -9.81 -12.91
C PRO A 14 5.86 -8.45 -13.58
N LEU A 15 5.27 -7.43 -12.95
CA LEU A 15 5.42 -6.04 -13.33
C LEU A 15 6.45 -5.34 -12.43
N GLY A 16 6.43 -5.61 -11.13
CA GLY A 16 7.39 -5.04 -10.20
C GLY A 16 7.18 -5.45 -8.76
N VAL A 17 8.15 -5.11 -7.92
CA VAL A 17 8.13 -5.39 -6.48
C VAL A 17 8.26 -4.08 -5.71
N MET A 18 7.44 -3.93 -4.67
CA MET A 18 7.44 -2.76 -3.79
C MET A 18 7.47 -3.20 -2.33
N THR A 19 8.05 -2.38 -1.48
CA THR A 19 8.04 -2.60 -0.02
C THR A 19 7.08 -1.60 0.61
N ALA A 20 5.95 -2.08 1.14
CA ALA A 20 5.03 -1.28 1.93
C ALA A 20 5.49 -1.26 3.39
N ALA A 21 5.82 -0.07 3.89
CA ALA A 21 6.24 0.14 5.27
C ALA A 21 5.02 0.41 6.17
N PRO A 22 5.08 0.08 7.47
CA PRO A 22 4.05 0.47 8.43
C PRO A 22 3.78 1.97 8.38
N LYS A 23 2.51 2.34 8.51
CA LYS A 23 2.07 3.74 8.48
C LYS A 23 0.89 3.95 9.43
N ASP A 24 1.05 4.94 10.29
CA ASP A 24 -0.07 5.58 10.98
C ASP A 24 -0.69 6.64 10.06
N PHE A 25 -1.97 6.51 9.79
CA PHE A 25 -2.72 7.42 8.92
C PHE A 25 -3.27 8.60 9.73
N LYS A 26 -3.44 9.74 9.06
CA LYS A 26 -4.01 10.95 9.68
C LYS A 26 -5.40 10.74 10.30
N THR A 27 -6.12 9.72 9.86
CA THR A 27 -7.42 9.30 10.38
C THR A 27 -7.34 8.54 11.70
N GLY A 28 -6.15 8.29 12.24
CA GLY A 28 -5.89 7.44 13.40
C GLY A 28 -5.84 5.95 13.08
N SER A 29 -6.11 5.54 11.84
CA SER A 29 -5.95 4.15 11.41
C SER A 29 -4.49 3.77 11.29
N LYS A 30 -4.20 2.47 11.44
CA LYS A 30 -2.89 1.87 11.18
C LYS A 30 -2.93 1.08 9.87
N GLY A 31 -1.75 0.75 9.35
CA GLY A 31 -1.62 -0.15 8.22
C GLY A 31 -0.27 -0.01 7.54
N PHE A 32 -0.24 -0.14 6.22
CA PHE A 32 0.99 -0.14 5.43
C PHE A 32 0.85 0.73 4.18
N TYR A 33 1.96 1.29 3.74
CA TYR A 33 1.98 2.21 2.61
C TYR A 33 3.26 2.08 1.78
N ALA A 34 3.09 2.15 0.47
CA ALA A 34 4.18 2.32 -0.48
C ALA A 34 3.76 3.27 -1.60
N ASN A 35 4.72 4.00 -2.15
CA ASN A 35 4.54 4.72 -3.40
C ASN A 35 5.78 4.57 -4.28
N GLY A 36 5.60 4.68 -5.59
CA GLY A 36 6.68 4.51 -6.53
C GLY A 36 6.25 4.79 -7.95
N LYS A 37 7.13 4.47 -8.89
CA LYS A 37 6.83 4.53 -10.31
C LYS A 37 7.09 3.17 -10.93
N LEU A 38 6.24 2.79 -11.88
CA LEU A 38 6.31 1.53 -12.61
C LEU A 38 6.22 1.86 -14.10
N GLU A 39 6.99 1.14 -14.92
CA GLU A 39 6.89 1.25 -16.37
C GLU A 39 6.09 0.06 -16.91
N LEU A 40 5.10 0.35 -17.75
CA LEU A 40 4.24 -0.63 -18.41
C LEU A 40 4.10 -0.20 -19.87
N ASP A 41 4.49 -1.06 -20.80
CA ASP A 41 4.40 -0.83 -22.25
C ASP A 41 4.95 0.54 -22.69
N GLY A 42 6.14 0.90 -22.17
CA GLY A 42 6.83 2.16 -22.46
C GLY A 42 6.18 3.42 -21.85
N LYS A 43 5.14 3.26 -21.02
CA LYS A 43 4.49 4.35 -20.28
C LYS A 43 4.81 4.25 -18.81
N ARG A 44 5.04 5.42 -18.19
CA ARG A 44 5.39 5.52 -16.77
C ARG A 44 4.16 5.86 -15.93
N TYR A 45 3.89 5.02 -14.94
CA TYR A 45 2.76 5.14 -14.01
C TYR A 45 3.27 5.46 -12.62
N GLN A 46 2.51 6.26 -11.88
CA GLN A 46 2.69 6.41 -10.44
C GLN A 46 1.83 5.36 -9.73
N VAL A 47 2.48 4.56 -8.88
CA VAL A 47 1.82 3.50 -8.11
C VAL A 47 1.70 3.93 -6.66
N GLN A 48 0.54 3.68 -6.07
CA GLN A 48 0.29 3.84 -4.65
C GLN A 48 -0.31 2.54 -4.11
N ILE A 49 0.25 2.04 -3.02
CA ILE A 49 -0.25 0.89 -2.28
C ILE A 49 -0.64 1.37 -0.90
N GLN A 50 -1.87 1.07 -0.50
CA GLN A 50 -2.39 1.41 0.83
C GLN A 50 -3.16 0.20 1.40
N LEU A 51 -2.65 -0.35 2.49
CA LEU A 51 -3.35 -1.33 3.29
C LEU A 51 -3.77 -0.63 4.57
N VAL A 52 -5.05 -0.68 4.91
CA VAL A 52 -5.59 -0.11 6.15
C VAL A 52 -6.12 -1.25 7.00
N GLU A 53 -5.65 -1.33 8.23
CA GLU A 53 -6.14 -2.29 9.21
C GLU A 53 -7.56 -1.89 9.65
N ILE A 54 -8.54 -2.74 9.37
CA ILE A 54 -9.94 -2.51 9.74
C ILE A 54 -10.07 -2.53 11.26
N GLY A 55 -10.74 -1.53 11.84
CA GLY A 55 -10.93 -1.42 13.29
C GLY A 55 -9.72 -0.84 14.06
N SER A 56 -8.63 -0.48 13.38
CA SER A 56 -7.43 0.08 14.03
C SER A 56 -7.57 1.52 14.52
N LYS A 57 -8.66 2.21 14.19
CA LYS A 57 -8.92 3.54 14.71
C LYS A 57 -9.15 3.45 16.21
N PRO A 58 -8.52 4.32 17.03
CA PRO A 58 -8.93 4.48 18.41
C PRO A 58 -10.43 4.73 18.47
N ALA A 59 -11.14 3.99 19.32
CA ALA A 59 -12.49 4.40 19.69
C ALA A 59 -12.39 5.83 20.21
N ALA A 60 -13.25 6.73 19.72
CA ALA A 60 -13.39 8.01 20.39
C ALA A 60 -13.84 7.68 21.82
N GLU A 61 -12.95 7.89 22.79
CA GLU A 61 -13.37 7.93 24.19
C GLU A 61 -14.51 8.94 24.25
N GLY A 62 -15.69 8.45 24.64
CA GLY A 62 -16.92 9.21 24.64
C GLY A 62 -16.72 10.54 25.36
N LYS A 63 -17.21 11.61 24.73
CA LYS A 63 -17.65 12.80 25.44
C LYS A 63 -19.13 12.68 25.70
#